data_AF-A0A963G825-F1
#
_entry.id   AF-A0A963G825-F1
#
_cell.length_a   1.000
_cell.length_b   1.000
_cell.length_c   1.000
_cell.angle_alpha   90.00
_cell.angle_beta   90.00
_cell.angle_gamma   90.00
#
_symmetry.space_group_name_H-M   'P 1'
#
loop_
_entity.id
_entity.type
_entity.pdbx_description
1 polymer ?
#
loop_
_entity_poly.entity_id
_entity_poly.type
_entity_poly.pdbx_seq_one_letter_code
_entity_poly.pdbx_strand_id
1 'polypeptide(L)'
;MIIAEDPLLALIVRFVMSEDRNERTDAEFVQRQLATLKAYTDRFPAEERQPRAMQWIEQHAANYRREWQRKVLPRQAVENRCNDCPLDSGEREHHCSIHSQWLKLLQTYLKEEIDSGEYVRDALELLRLHKHELRTLACGIKATGS
;
A
#
# COMPACT_ATOMS: atom_id res chain seq x y z
N MET A 1 7.21 12.98 2.34
CA MET A 1 6.58 12.58 3.63
C MET A 1 5.12 12.27 3.38
N ILE A 2 4.72 11.00 3.48
CA ILE A 2 3.33 10.58 3.29
C ILE A 2 2.61 10.80 4.63
N ILE A 3 1.73 11.80 4.69
CA ILE A 3 0.77 11.90 5.79
C ILE A 3 -0.36 10.92 5.45
N ALA A 4 -0.21 9.68 5.90
CA ALA A 4 -1.28 8.70 5.83
C ALA A 4 -2.17 8.90 7.06
N GLU A 5 -3.45 9.15 6.81
CA GLU A 5 -4.50 9.29 7.83
C GLU A 5 -4.78 7.95 8.54
N ASP A 6 -4.25 6.87 8.00
CA ASP A 6 -4.22 5.54 8.58
C ASP A 6 -2.77 5.28 9.06
N PRO A 7 -2.52 5.25 10.38
CA PRO A 7 -1.19 5.06 10.93
C PRO A 7 -0.55 3.73 10.51
N LEU A 8 -1.35 2.66 10.41
CA LEU A 8 -0.86 1.35 10.01
C LEU A 8 -0.46 1.37 8.53
N LEU A 9 -1.30 1.97 7.69
CA LEU A 9 -0.99 2.14 6.28
C LEU A 9 0.27 2.99 6.08
N ALA A 10 0.43 4.06 6.87
CA ALA A 10 1.64 4.89 6.88
C ALA A 10 2.90 4.04 7.07
N LEU A 11 2.86 3.13 8.04
CA LEU A 11 3.96 2.24 8.38
C LEU A 11 4.22 1.24 7.25
N ILE A 12 3.17 0.64 6.68
CA ILE A 12 3.31 -0.29 5.56
C ILE A 12 3.97 0.43 4.37
N VAL A 13 3.50 1.62 3.99
CA VAL A 13 4.12 2.36 2.88
C VAL A 13 5.56 2.70 3.19
N ARG A 14 5.85 3.21 4.38
CA ARG A 14 7.20 3.67 4.74
C ARG A 14 8.23 2.54 4.82
N PHE A 15 7.85 1.40 5.36
CA PHE A 15 8.80 0.34 5.71
C PHE A 15 8.78 -0.85 4.74
N VAL A 16 7.68 -1.05 4.02
CA VAL A 16 7.51 -2.20 3.12
C VAL A 16 7.56 -1.78 1.66
N MET A 17 7.18 -0.54 1.32
CA MET A 17 7.22 -0.04 -0.06
C MET A 17 8.50 0.81 -0.27
N SER A 18 9.19 0.61 -1.38
CA SER A 18 10.32 1.48 -1.77
C SER A 18 9.79 2.84 -2.23
N GLU A 19 10.34 3.92 -1.66
CA GLU A 19 9.95 5.31 -1.98
C GLU A 19 10.10 5.64 -3.48
N ASP A 20 11.03 4.98 -4.18
CA ASP A 20 11.29 5.19 -5.61
C ASP A 20 10.11 4.81 -6.53
N ARG A 21 9.18 3.96 -6.08
CA ARG A 21 8.02 3.53 -6.88
C ARG A 21 6.82 4.48 -6.77
N ASN A 22 6.93 5.55 -5.98
CA ASN A 22 5.83 6.46 -5.66
C ASN A 22 5.62 7.57 -6.70
N GLU A 23 6.48 7.66 -7.72
CA GLU A 23 6.44 8.71 -8.74
C GLU A 23 5.51 8.43 -9.91
N ARG A 24 4.95 7.22 -10.03
CA ARG A 24 3.84 6.97 -10.97
C ARG A 24 2.56 7.60 -10.41
N THR A 25 2.55 8.93 -10.47
CA THR A 25 1.39 9.78 -10.31
C THR A 25 0.36 9.26 -11.29
N ASP A 26 -0.70 8.68 -10.75
CA ASP A 26 -1.82 8.20 -11.53
C ASP A 26 -2.55 9.43 -12.09
N ALA A 27 -2.08 9.92 -13.24
CA ALA A 27 -2.53 11.18 -13.85
C ALA A 27 -4.04 11.16 -14.08
N GLU A 28 -4.61 9.99 -14.37
CA GLU A 28 -6.05 9.78 -14.49
C GLU A 28 -6.80 10.06 -13.17
N PHE A 29 -6.25 9.62 -12.03
CA PHE A 29 -6.82 9.92 -10.72
C PHE A 29 -6.83 11.43 -10.46
N VAL A 30 -5.70 12.11 -10.68
CA VAL A 30 -5.59 13.56 -10.47
C VAL A 30 -6.54 14.32 -11.40
N GLN A 31 -6.61 13.95 -12.68
CA GLN A 31 -7.54 14.55 -13.65
C GLN A 31 -9.00 14.37 -13.23
N ARG A 32 -9.37 13.18 -12.73
CA ARG A 32 -10.72 12.94 -12.21
C ARG A 32 -11.03 13.83 -11.01
N GLN A 33 -10.10 14.01 -10.07
CA GLN A 33 -10.33 14.89 -8.92
C GLN A 33 -10.45 16.36 -9.32
N LEU A 34 -9.60 16.82 -10.26
CA LEU A 34 -9.70 18.17 -10.81
C LEU A 34 -11.02 18.40 -11.53
N ALA A 35 -11.51 17.42 -12.30
CA ALA A 35 -12.80 17.49 -12.97
C ALA A 35 -13.97 17.58 -11.97
N THR A 36 -13.94 16.77 -10.90
CA THR A 36 -14.95 16.82 -9.82
C THR A 36 -14.94 18.18 -9.12
N LEU A 37 -13.76 18.69 -8.75
CA LEU A 37 -13.62 20.00 -8.12
C LEU A 37 -14.16 21.11 -9.02
N LYS A 38 -13.80 21.08 -10.31
CA LYS A 38 -14.27 22.07 -11.29
C LYS A 38 -15.80 22.03 -11.45
N ALA A 39 -16.38 20.84 -11.58
CA ALA A 39 -17.83 20.66 -11.68
C ALA A 39 -18.59 21.11 -10.41
N TYR A 40 -17.95 21.07 -9.25
CA TYR A 40 -18.48 21.65 -8.01
C TYR A 40 -18.40 23.18 -8.03
N THR A 41 -17.24 23.74 -8.36
CA THR A 41 -17.03 25.20 -8.34
C THR A 41 -17.82 25.94 -9.43
N ASP A 42 -18.08 25.31 -10.58
CA ASP A 42 -18.83 25.90 -11.69
C ASP A 42 -20.30 26.19 -11.34
N ARG A 43 -20.81 25.62 -10.23
CA ARG A 43 -22.16 25.89 -9.69
C ARG A 43 -22.26 27.23 -8.98
N PHE A 44 -21.14 27.88 -8.72
CA PHE A 44 -21.07 29.14 -7.98
C PHE A 44 -20.65 30.30 -8.90
N PRO A 45 -21.06 31.55 -8.57
CA PRO A 45 -20.56 32.76 -9.22
C PRO A 45 -19.04 32.86 -9.14
N ALA A 46 -18.41 33.52 -10.12
CA ALA A 46 -16.94 33.61 -10.24
C ALA A 46 -16.25 34.07 -8.93
N GLU A 47 -16.86 35.01 -8.22
CA GLU A 47 -16.40 35.58 -6.96
C GLU A 47 -16.35 34.54 -5.82
N GLU A 48 -17.23 33.54 -5.84
CA GLU A 48 -17.32 32.49 -4.83
C GLU A 48 -16.52 31.23 -5.18
N ARG A 49 -16.05 31.08 -6.42
CA ARG A 49 -15.40 29.82 -6.87
C ARG A 49 -14.15 29.49 -6.08
N GLN A 50 -13.29 30.49 -5.87
CA GLN A 50 -12.03 30.31 -5.16
C GLN A 50 -12.23 29.92 -3.68
N PRO A 51 -13.02 30.64 -2.86
CA PRO A 51 -13.26 30.23 -1.47
C PRO A 51 -13.97 28.87 -1.38
N ARG A 52 -14.89 28.56 -2.31
CA ARG A 52 -15.54 27.23 -2.38
C ARG A 52 -14.57 26.12 -2.73
N ALA A 53 -13.61 26.37 -3.63
CA ALA A 53 -12.58 25.41 -3.99
C ALA A 53 -11.69 25.07 -2.78
N MET A 54 -11.27 26.08 -2.01
CA MET A 54 -10.48 25.89 -0.80
C MET A 54 -11.24 25.07 0.24
N GLN A 55 -12.50 25.42 0.50
CA GLN A 55 -13.37 24.67 1.41
C GLN A 55 -13.51 23.20 0.99
N TRP A 56 -13.67 22.94 -0.30
CA TRP A 56 -13.75 21.58 -0.83
C TRP A 56 -12.44 20.82 -0.60
N ILE A 57 -11.29 21.43 -0.89
CA ILE A 57 -9.98 20.81 -0.69
C ILE A 57 -9.78 20.46 0.78
N GLU A 58 -10.08 21.37 1.71
CA GLU A 58 -9.97 21.12 3.15
C GLU A 58 -10.83 19.93 3.60
N GLN A 59 -12.05 19.82 3.07
CA GLN A 59 -12.98 18.74 3.42
C GLN A 59 -12.63 17.38 2.79
N HIS A 60 -12.07 17.38 1.58
CA HIS A 60 -11.95 16.16 0.77
C HIS A 60 -10.51 15.68 0.58
N ALA A 61 -9.49 16.50 0.83
CA ALA A 61 -8.08 16.14 0.58
C ALA A 61 -7.64 14.89 1.35
N ALA A 62 -8.09 14.72 2.59
CA ALA A 62 -7.79 13.54 3.40
C ALA A 62 -8.36 12.25 2.76
N ASN A 63 -9.61 12.31 2.30
CA ASN A 63 -10.27 11.19 1.64
C ASN A 63 -9.61 10.87 0.30
N TYR A 64 -9.24 11.88 -0.49
CA TYR A 64 -8.54 11.67 -1.76
C TYR A 64 -7.17 11.00 -1.57
N ARG A 65 -6.41 11.41 -0.54
CA ARG A 65 -5.14 10.73 -0.21
C ARG A 65 -5.39 9.26 0.16
N ARG A 66 -6.39 8.98 0.98
CA ARG A 66 -6.75 7.62 1.41
C ARG A 66 -7.17 6.75 0.23
N GLU A 67 -8.04 7.25 -0.65
CA GLU A 67 -8.47 6.55 -1.86
C GLU A 67 -7.31 6.26 -2.81
N TRP A 68 -6.42 7.24 -3.00
CA TRP A 68 -5.24 7.08 -3.83
C TRP A 68 -4.30 6.00 -3.27
N GLN A 69 -4.01 6.05 -1.96
CA GLN A 69 -3.20 5.03 -1.28
C GLN A 69 -3.79 3.63 -1.46
N ARG A 70 -5.11 3.47 -1.30
CA ARG A 70 -5.78 2.17 -1.48
C ARG A 70 -5.68 1.62 -2.90
N LYS A 71 -5.64 2.49 -3.91
CA LYS A 71 -5.48 2.06 -5.31
C LYS A 71 -4.04 1.71 -5.67
N VAL A 72 -3.10 2.52 -5.21
CA VAL A 72 -1.69 2.41 -5.61
C VAL A 72 -0.96 1.30 -4.83
N LEU A 73 -1.30 1.11 -3.55
CA LEU A 73 -0.56 0.18 -2.69
C LEU A 73 -0.67 -1.30 -3.09
N PRO A 74 -1.84 -1.85 -3.47
CA PRO A 74 -1.90 -3.23 -3.98
C PRO A 74 -1.01 -3.42 -5.21
N ARG A 75 -0.98 -2.44 -6.11
CA ARG A 75 -0.19 -2.49 -7.34
C ARG A 75 1.31 -2.47 -7.04
N GLN A 76 1.75 -1.55 -6.17
CA GLN A 76 3.14 -1.47 -5.75
C GLN A 76 3.57 -2.69 -4.93
N ALA A 77 2.70 -3.23 -4.07
CA ALA A 77 3.01 -4.38 -3.24
C ALA A 77 3.19 -5.68 -4.05
N VAL A 78 2.46 -5.82 -5.16
CA VAL A 78 2.67 -6.91 -6.14
C VAL A 78 4.00 -6.71 -6.88
N GLU A 79 4.43 -5.49 -7.12
CA GLU A 79 5.73 -5.25 -7.79
C GLU A 79 6.93 -5.45 -6.83
N ASN A 80 6.70 -5.44 -5.51
CA ASN A 80 7.75 -5.70 -4.53
C ASN A 80 8.13 -7.18 -4.50
N ARG A 81 9.43 -7.44 -4.62
CA ARG A 81 10.02 -8.77 -4.44
C ARG A 81 10.89 -8.79 -3.19
N CYS A 82 10.96 -9.95 -2.55
CA CYS A 82 11.88 -10.20 -1.46
C CYS A 82 13.28 -10.46 -2.04
N ASN A 83 14.19 -9.49 -1.93
CA ASN A 83 15.54 -9.59 -2.54
C ASN A 83 16.37 -10.77 -2.01
N ASP A 84 16.18 -11.14 -0.74
CA ASP A 84 16.88 -12.24 -0.07
C ASP A 84 15.85 -13.22 0.54
N CYS A 85 14.82 -13.61 -0.22
CA CYS A 85 13.81 -14.50 0.33
C CYS A 85 14.40 -15.88 0.58
N PRO A 86 14.41 -16.39 1.83
CA PRO A 86 14.85 -17.76 2.07
C PRO A 86 13.91 -18.79 1.43
N LEU A 87 12.69 -18.38 1.08
CA LEU A 87 11.65 -19.22 0.46
C LEU A 87 11.55 -19.04 -1.05
N ASP A 88 12.50 -18.32 -1.67
CA ASP A 88 12.56 -18.24 -3.13
C ASP A 88 12.91 -19.63 -3.68
N SER A 89 12.06 -20.18 -4.54
CA SER A 89 12.30 -21.46 -5.21
C SER A 89 13.34 -21.34 -6.33
N GLY A 90 13.92 -20.15 -6.55
CA GLY A 90 14.89 -19.87 -7.61
C GLY A 90 14.22 -19.50 -8.94
N GLU A 91 12.91 -19.72 -9.05
CA GLU A 91 12.07 -19.25 -10.14
C GLU A 91 11.57 -17.83 -9.80
N ARG A 92 12.38 -16.83 -10.16
CA ARG A 92 12.12 -15.39 -9.89
C ARG A 92 10.82 -14.85 -10.49
N GLU A 93 10.01 -15.67 -11.15
CA GLU A 93 8.70 -15.27 -11.68
C GLU A 93 7.64 -15.20 -10.58
N HIS A 94 7.71 -16.02 -9.53
CA HIS A 94 6.65 -16.11 -8.52
C HIS A 94 7.00 -15.47 -7.18
N HIS A 95 5.99 -14.92 -6.49
CA HIS A 95 6.13 -14.48 -5.09
C HIS A 95 6.21 -15.71 -4.17
N CYS A 96 6.98 -15.61 -3.08
CA CYS A 96 6.98 -16.67 -2.07
C CYS A 96 5.57 -16.84 -1.46
N SER A 97 5.33 -18.01 -0.86
CA SER A 97 4.04 -18.38 -0.27
C SER A 97 3.56 -17.35 0.76
N ILE A 98 4.47 -16.87 1.62
CA ILE A 98 4.18 -15.85 2.64
C ILE A 98 3.77 -14.53 1.98
N HIS A 99 4.53 -14.05 0.98
CA HIS A 99 4.24 -12.77 0.32
C HIS A 99 2.90 -12.82 -0.40
N SER A 100 2.58 -13.95 -1.05
CA SER A 100 1.28 -14.15 -1.70
C SER A 100 0.11 -14.12 -0.70
N GLN A 101 0.27 -14.71 0.47
CA GLN A 101 -0.76 -14.68 1.53
C GLN A 101 -0.87 -13.30 2.17
N TRP A 102 0.25 -12.63 2.42
CA TRP A 102 0.29 -11.27 2.93
C TRP A 102 -0.37 -10.27 1.96
N LEU A 103 -0.18 -10.42 0.65
CA LEU A 103 -0.85 -9.59 -0.37
C LEU A 103 -2.37 -9.71 -0.29
N LYS A 104 -2.90 -10.92 -0.07
CA LYS A 104 -4.35 -11.13 0.12
C LYS A 104 -4.84 -10.42 1.38
N LEU A 105 -4.12 -10.57 2.49
CA LEU A 105 -4.44 -9.91 3.75
C LEU A 105 -4.46 -8.38 3.59
N LEU A 106 -3.45 -7.83 2.90
CA LEU A 106 -3.38 -6.40 2.60
C LEU A 106 -4.56 -5.95 1.74
N GLN A 107 -4.96 -6.73 0.74
CA GLN A 107 -6.15 -6.40 -0.07
C GLN A 107 -7.44 -6.39 0.74
N THR A 108 -7.64 -7.37 1.64
CA THR A 108 -8.80 -7.43 2.55
C THR A 108 -8.83 -6.22 3.47
N TYR A 109 -7.68 -5.83 4.03
CA TYR A 109 -7.55 -4.61 4.85
C TYR A 109 -7.90 -3.33 4.06
N LEU A 110 -7.36 -3.20 2.84
CA LEU A 110 -7.60 -2.02 2.01
C LEU A 110 -9.05 -1.90 1.52
N LYS A 111 -9.79 -3.01 1.49
CA LYS A 111 -11.24 -3.06 1.24
C LYS A 111 -12.10 -2.78 2.47
N GLU A 112 -11.48 -2.52 3.63
CA GLU A 112 -12.16 -2.33 4.92
C GLU A 112 -12.97 -3.56 5.38
N GLU A 113 -12.62 -4.75 4.88
CA GLU A 113 -13.24 -6.01 5.31
C GLU A 113 -12.71 -6.48 6.68
N ILE A 114 -11.51 -6.03 7.06
CA ILE A 114 -10.89 -6.25 8.37
C ILE A 114 -10.34 -4.93 8.91
N ASP A 115 -10.31 -4.80 10.23
CA ASP A 115 -9.70 -3.64 10.88
C ASP A 115 -8.16 -3.76 11.02
N SER A 116 -7.53 -2.71 11.54
CA SER A 116 -6.07 -2.69 11.71
C SER A 116 -5.56 -3.68 12.75
N GLY A 117 -6.35 -3.98 13.79
CA GLY A 117 -6.02 -4.97 14.81
C GLY A 117 -6.11 -6.39 14.28
N GLU A 118 -7.14 -6.69 13.50
CA GLU A 118 -7.30 -7.94 12.74
C GLU A 118 -6.14 -8.14 11.77
N TYR A 119 -5.83 -7.13 10.96
CA TYR A 119 -4.69 -7.19 10.04
C TYR A 119 -3.37 -7.52 10.75
N VAL A 120 -3.05 -6.82 11.84
CA VAL A 120 -1.79 -7.06 12.56
C VAL A 120 -1.76 -8.46 13.16
N ARG A 121 -2.85 -8.92 13.76
CA ARG A 121 -2.95 -10.27 14.33
C ARG A 121 -2.74 -11.34 13.26
N ASP A 122 -3.43 -11.23 12.14
CA ASP A 122 -3.38 -12.23 11.07
C ASP A 122 -2.02 -12.22 10.36
N ALA A 123 -1.40 -11.04 10.20
CA ALA A 123 -0.04 -10.92 9.70
C ALA A 123 0.99 -11.58 10.63
N LEU A 124 0.85 -11.40 11.94
CA LEU A 124 1.72 -12.06 12.93
C LEU A 124 1.50 -13.58 12.95
N GLU A 125 0.26 -14.03 12.82
CA GLU A 125 -0.09 -15.44 12.74
C GLU A 125 0.50 -16.10 11.48
N LEU A 126 0.41 -15.41 10.34
CA LEU A 126 1.05 -15.84 9.08
C LEU A 126 2.55 -16.07 9.26
N LEU A 127 3.26 -15.14 9.91
CA LEU A 127 4.69 -15.28 10.21
C LEU A 127 4.97 -16.39 11.22
N ARG A 128 4.10 -16.57 12.21
CA ARG A 128 4.21 -17.64 13.21
C ARG A 128 4.12 -19.01 12.56
N LEU A 129 3.16 -19.21 11.64
CA LEU A 129 2.95 -20.46 10.93
C LEU A 129 4.17 -20.87 10.10
N HIS A 130 4.80 -19.90 9.42
CA HIS A 130 5.96 -20.17 8.56
C HIS A 130 7.31 -19.99 9.28
N LYS A 131 7.30 -19.85 10.61
CA LYS A 131 8.52 -19.59 11.42
C LYS A 131 9.63 -20.62 11.20
N HIS A 132 9.28 -21.89 11.03
CA HIS A 132 10.28 -22.94 10.82
C HIS A 132 10.93 -22.84 9.45
N GLU A 133 10.15 -22.61 8.40
CA GLU A 133 10.62 -22.44 7.01
C GLU A 133 11.52 -21.22 6.86
N LEU A 134 11.18 -20.13 7.56
CA LEU A 134 12.02 -18.93 7.65
C LEU A 134 13.36 -19.19 8.37
N ARG A 135 13.44 -20.19 9.25
CA ARG A 135 14.65 -20.52 10.03
C ARG A 135 15.53 -21.60 9.38
N THR A 136 14.94 -22.57 8.70
CA THR A 136 15.67 -23.74 8.16
C THR A 136 16.57 -23.38 6.98
N LEU A 137 16.20 -22.39 6.16
CA LEU A 137 17.00 -22.00 4.99
C LEU A 137 18.10 -20.98 5.32
N ALA A 138 17.97 -20.22 6.40
CA ALA A 138 19.06 -19.42 6.96
C ALA A 138 20.22 -20.28 7.50
N CYS A 139 19.95 -21.54 7.86
CA CYS A 139 20.96 -22.49 8.33
C CYS A 139 21.66 -23.24 7.17
N GLY A 140 21.01 -23.36 6.01
CA GLY A 140 21.53 -24.06 4.83
C GLY A 140 22.67 -23.32 4.09
N ILE A 141 22.77 -22.00 4.25
CA ILE A 141 23.82 -21.19 3.60
C ILE A 141 25.21 -21.39 4.27
N LYS A 142 25.29 -22.06 5.42
CA LYS A 142 26.57 -22.33 6.12
C LYS A 142 27.20 -23.70 5.84
N ALA A 143 26.63 -24.55 4.98
CA ALA A 143 27.06 -25.95 4.85
C ALA A 143 27.71 -26.34 3.51
N THR A 144 28.21 -25.38 2.71
CA THR A 144 29.05 -25.70 1.54
C THR A 144 30.24 -24.75 1.48
N GLY A 145 31.30 -25.05 2.24
CA GLY A 145 32.49 -24.22 2.27
C GLY A 145 33.57 -24.67 3.26
N SER A 146 34.02 -25.91 3.16
CA SER A 146 35.41 -26.36 3.41
C SER A 146 35.54 -27.85 3.14
#